data_AF-A0A7W7RT77-F1
#
_entry.id   AF-A0A7W7RT77-F1
#
_cell.length_a   1.000
_cell.length_b   1.000
_cell.length_c   1.000
_cell.angle_alpha   90.00
_cell.angle_beta   90.00
_cell.angle_gamma   90.00
#
_symmetry.space_group_name_H-M   'P 1'
#
loop_
_entity.id
_entity.type
_entity.pdbx_description
1 polymer ?
#
loop_
_entity_poly.entity_id
_entity_poly.type
_entity_poly.pdbx_seq_one_letter_code
_entity_poly.pdbx_strand_id
1 'polypeptide(L)'
;MTVSDGYYAEWAGLRRRAQDYGDERDFLREAYTSLGEAFLREGRPLGDDQYGAELEKNLPRIRERIFDAFDAYIQEIGGVRKRLGVSAAVYEAADQAGTLPSSPSGV
;
A
#
# COMPACT_ATOMS: atom_id res chain seq x y z
N MET A 1 -5.19 42.46 3.75
CA MET A 1 -4.80 41.70 2.55
C MET A 1 -4.93 40.23 2.92
N THR A 2 -5.97 39.56 2.42
CA THR A 2 -6.33 38.19 2.81
C THR A 2 -5.31 37.22 2.24
N VAL A 3 -4.51 36.62 3.12
CA VAL A 3 -3.69 35.45 2.79
C VAL A 3 -4.68 34.37 2.36
N SER A 4 -4.63 34.00 1.08
CA SER A 4 -5.39 32.87 0.58
C SER A 4 -4.94 31.63 1.36
N ASP A 5 -5.78 31.17 2.28
CA ASP A 5 -5.75 29.84 2.89
C ASP A 5 -5.99 28.82 1.76
N GLY A 6 -4.98 28.66 0.90
CA GLY A 6 -4.90 27.55 0.00
C GLY A 6 -4.75 26.31 0.87
N TYR A 7 -5.57 25.29 0.62
CA TYR A 7 -5.38 23.97 1.18
C TYR A 7 -3.98 23.46 0.78
N TYR A 8 -2.97 23.77 1.59
CA TYR A 8 -1.67 23.12 1.53
C TYR A 8 -1.91 21.70 2.03
N ALA A 9 -2.24 20.80 1.12
CA ALA A 9 -1.90 19.41 1.35
C ALA A 9 -0.39 19.39 1.53
N GLU A 10 0.08 19.36 2.79
CA GLU A 10 1.50 19.38 3.11
C GLU A 10 2.13 18.20 2.36
N TRP A 11 2.97 18.49 1.36
CA TRP A 11 3.59 17.45 0.54
C TRP A 11 4.37 16.45 1.42
N ALA A 12 4.83 16.90 2.60
CA ALA A 12 5.42 16.06 3.65
C ALA A 12 4.40 15.06 4.23
N GLY A 13 3.15 15.47 4.46
CA GLY A 13 2.06 14.60 4.88
C GLY A 13 1.70 13.55 3.83
N LEU A 14 1.66 13.93 2.55
CA LEU A 14 1.46 12.99 1.44
C LEU A 14 2.62 11.97 1.33
N ARG A 15 3.86 12.42 1.51
CA ARG A 15 5.04 11.53 1.56
C ARG A 15 4.97 10.56 2.73
N ARG A 16 4.64 11.05 3.92
CA ARG A 16 4.49 10.21 5.12
C ARG A 16 3.42 9.15 4.89
N ARG A 17 2.27 9.53 4.35
CA ARG A 17 1.20 8.57 4.05
C ARG A 17 1.61 7.56 2.98
N ALA A 18 2.36 7.99 1.95
CA ALA A 18 2.91 7.09 0.96
C ALA A 18 3.91 6.09 1.56
N GLN A 19 4.65 6.50 2.60
CA GLN A 19 5.54 5.63 3.36
C GLN A 19 4.73 4.63 4.20
N ASP A 20 3.69 5.06 4.92
CA ASP A 20 2.82 4.15 5.68
C ASP A 20 2.27 3.01 4.80
N TYR A 21 1.78 3.33 3.60
CA TYR A 21 1.32 2.33 2.63
C TYR A 21 2.45 1.46 2.07
N GLY A 22 3.69 1.95 2.09
CA GLY A 22 4.88 1.17 1.76
C GLY A 22 5.15 0.12 2.83
N ASP A 23 5.17 0.54 4.09
CA ASP A 23 5.42 -0.33 5.24
C ASP A 23 4.31 -1.39 5.37
N GLU A 24 3.04 -1.00 5.20
CA GLU A 24 1.90 -1.93 5.19
C GLU A 24 2.01 -2.97 4.07
N ARG A 25 2.44 -2.55 2.87
CA ARG A 25 2.65 -3.46 1.74
C ARG A 25 3.75 -4.47 2.03
N ASP A 26 4.83 -4.05 2.66
CA ASP A 26 5.95 -4.93 2.97
C ASP A 26 5.55 -5.93 4.05
N PHE A 27 4.82 -5.49 5.09
CA PHE A 27 4.20 -6.39 6.08
C PHE A 27 3.29 -7.44 5.44
N LEU A 28 2.42 -7.04 4.50
CA LEU A 28 1.50 -7.97 3.82
C LEU A 28 2.24 -8.99 2.95
N ARG A 29 3.38 -8.61 2.36
CA ARG A 29 4.22 -9.53 1.58
C ARG A 29 4.91 -10.56 2.45
N GLU A 30 5.36 -10.16 3.63
CA GLU A 30 5.89 -11.07 4.63
C GLU A 30 4.80 -12.05 5.10
N ALA A 31 3.61 -11.55 5.44
CA ALA A 31 2.47 -12.37 5.81
C ALA A 31 2.06 -13.36 4.70
N TYR A 32 2.02 -12.91 3.44
CA TYR A 32 1.80 -13.77 2.27
C TYR A 32 2.82 -14.91 2.22
N THR A 33 4.11 -14.59 2.39
CA THR A 33 5.19 -15.57 2.34
C THR A 33 5.07 -16.59 3.47
N SER A 34 4.92 -16.13 4.71
CA SER A 34 4.78 -17.00 5.88
C SER A 34 3.54 -17.89 5.81
N LEU A 35 2.43 -17.37 5.26
CA LEU A 35 1.23 -18.18 5.03
C LEU A 35 1.48 -19.25 3.96
N GLY A 36 2.21 -18.92 2.90
CA GLY A 36 2.64 -19.88 1.87
C GLY A 36 3.47 -21.01 2.46
N GLU A 37 4.43 -20.67 3.34
CA GLU A 37 5.24 -21.64 4.07
C GLU A 37 4.39 -22.51 5.00
N ALA A 38 3.41 -21.94 5.70
CA ALA A 38 2.50 -22.70 6.55
C ALA A 38 1.69 -23.73 5.74
N PHE A 39 1.13 -23.33 4.59
CA PHE A 39 0.44 -24.25 3.68
C PHE A 39 1.33 -25.37 3.13
N LEU A 40 2.63 -25.09 2.89
CA LEU A 40 3.58 -26.10 2.44
C LEU A 40 4.00 -27.06 3.57
N ARG A 41 4.14 -26.53 4.79
CA ARG A 41 4.61 -27.29 5.96
C ARG A 41 3.53 -28.21 6.53
N GLU A 42 2.28 -27.76 6.57
CA GLU A 42 1.26 -28.42 7.40
C GLU A 42 0.49 -29.60 6.77
N GLY A 43 0.77 -30.01 5.53
CA GLY A 43 0.22 -31.25 4.98
C GLY A 43 -1.31 -31.39 5.14
N ARG A 44 -1.80 -32.59 5.50
CA ARG A 44 -3.21 -32.88 5.87
C ARG A 44 -3.39 -32.65 7.39
N PRO A 45 -3.85 -31.48 7.87
CA PRO A 45 -3.77 -31.14 9.30
C PRO A 45 -4.92 -31.72 10.13
N LEU A 46 -5.98 -32.25 9.50
CA LEU A 46 -7.28 -32.46 10.15
C LEU A 46 -7.73 -33.92 10.30
N GLY A 47 -6.82 -34.88 10.07
CA GLY A 47 -7.14 -36.29 10.25
C GLY A 47 -8.13 -36.85 9.22
N ASP A 48 -8.38 -38.16 9.30
CA ASP A 48 -9.18 -38.92 8.33
C ASP A 48 -10.71 -38.89 8.60
N ASP A 49 -11.20 -37.85 9.29
CA ASP A 49 -12.64 -37.70 9.49
C ASP A 49 -13.32 -37.06 8.27
N GLN A 50 -14.66 -37.08 8.26
CA GLN A 50 -15.46 -36.52 7.17
C GLN A 50 -15.20 -35.02 6.98
N TYR A 51 -14.82 -34.30 8.04
CA TYR A 51 -14.52 -32.87 7.98
C TYR A 51 -13.15 -32.60 7.36
N GLY A 52 -12.12 -33.36 7.74
CA GLY A 52 -10.79 -33.33 7.14
C GLY A 52 -10.82 -33.65 5.65
N ALA A 53 -11.57 -34.67 5.24
CA ALA A 53 -11.74 -35.05 3.83
C ALA A 53 -12.45 -33.96 3.00
N GLU A 54 -13.48 -33.32 3.56
CA GLU A 54 -14.14 -32.20 2.89
C GLU A 54 -13.27 -30.95 2.83
N LEU A 55 -12.49 -30.66 3.88
CA LEU A 55 -11.59 -29.51 3.84
C LEU A 55 -10.49 -29.74 2.81
N GLU A 56 -9.88 -30.92 2.73
CA GLU A 56 -8.85 -31.22 1.73
C GLU A 56 -9.31 -31.01 0.29
N LYS A 57 -10.56 -31.39 -0.03
CA LYS A 57 -11.13 -31.15 -1.36
C LYS A 57 -11.20 -29.65 -1.68
N ASN A 58 -11.51 -28.84 -0.67
CA ASN A 58 -11.70 -27.41 -0.83
C ASN A 58 -10.43 -26.58 -0.57
N LEU A 59 -9.42 -27.17 0.08
CA LEU A 59 -8.21 -26.47 0.56
C LEU A 59 -7.44 -25.80 -0.59
N PRO A 60 -7.25 -26.41 -1.78
CA PRO A 60 -6.60 -25.73 -2.90
C PRO A 60 -7.36 -24.46 -3.32
N ARG A 61 -8.68 -24.54 -3.43
CA ARG A 61 -9.53 -23.39 -3.81
C ARG A 61 -9.55 -22.31 -2.73
N ILE A 62 -9.56 -22.70 -1.46
CA ILE A 62 -9.47 -21.77 -0.33
C ILE A 62 -8.12 -21.06 -0.35
N ARG A 63 -7.04 -21.82 -0.53
CA ARG A 63 -5.67 -21.31 -0.64
C ARG A 63 -5.54 -20.29 -1.77
N GLU A 64 -5.99 -20.64 -2.98
CA GLU A 64 -5.99 -19.74 -4.15
C GLU A 64 -6.72 -18.42 -3.83
N ARG A 65 -7.95 -18.49 -3.32
CA ARG A 65 -8.74 -17.31 -2.98
C ARG A 65 -8.08 -16.40 -1.94
N ILE A 66 -7.40 -16.98 -0.95
CA ILE A 66 -6.69 -16.20 0.05
C ILE A 66 -5.52 -15.45 -0.60
N PHE A 67 -4.72 -16.15 -1.40
CA PHE A 67 -3.57 -15.51 -2.06
C PHE A 67 -3.99 -14.48 -3.11
N ASP A 68 -5.05 -14.73 -3.87
CA ASP A 68 -5.64 -13.74 -4.79
C ASP A 68 -6.08 -12.48 -4.05
N ALA A 69 -6.67 -12.61 -2.86
CA ALA A 69 -7.09 -11.48 -2.05
C ALA A 69 -5.89 -10.68 -1.52
N PHE A 70 -4.83 -11.35 -1.07
CA PHE A 70 -3.58 -10.68 -0.69
C PHE A 70 -2.99 -9.92 -1.87
N ASP A 71 -2.87 -10.55 -3.03
CA ASP A 71 -2.30 -9.91 -4.23
C ASP A 71 -3.10 -8.69 -4.66
N ALA A 72 -4.44 -8.82 -4.70
CA ALA A 72 -5.32 -7.71 -5.04
C ALA A 72 -5.11 -6.52 -4.09
N TYR A 73 -5.05 -6.78 -2.78
CA TYR A 73 -4.88 -5.73 -1.79
C TYR A 73 -3.49 -5.09 -1.83
N ILE A 74 -2.43 -5.90 -1.98
CA ILE A 74 -1.04 -5.43 -2.15
C ILE A 74 -0.91 -4.52 -3.38
N GLN A 75 -1.59 -4.86 -4.48
CA GLN A 75 -1.61 -4.03 -5.69
C GLN A 75 -2.38 -2.72 -5.46
N GLU A 76 -3.51 -2.77 -4.76
CA GLU A 76 -4.31 -1.59 -4.45
C GLU A 76 -3.53 -0.57 -3.62
N ILE A 77 -2.95 -0.99 -2.50
CA ILE A 77 -2.16 -0.10 -1.63
C ILE A 77 -0.89 0.40 -2.33
N GLY A 78 -0.27 -0.43 -3.18
CA GLY A 78 0.84 -0.02 -4.05
C GLY A 78 0.44 1.09 -5.02
N GLY A 79 -0.76 0.99 -5.59
CA GLY A 79 -1.37 2.02 -6.44
C GLY A 79 -1.64 3.32 -5.68
N VAL A 80 -2.18 3.24 -4.46
CA VAL A 80 -2.41 4.40 -3.59
C VAL A 80 -1.09 5.08 -3.23
N ARG A 81 -0.09 4.34 -2.76
CA ARG A 81 1.27 4.84 -2.49
C ARG A 81 1.85 5.60 -3.68
N LYS A 82 1.77 5.02 -4.88
CA LYS A 82 2.29 5.64 -6.11
C LYS A 82 1.60 6.98 -6.38
N ARG A 83 0.27 7.02 -6.30
CA ARG A 83 -0.49 8.27 -6.50
C ARG A 83 -0.14 9.35 -5.48
N LEU A 84 -0.03 8.98 -4.20
CA LEU A 84 0.38 9.90 -3.14
C LEU A 84 1.79 10.47 -3.39
N GLY A 85 2.73 9.62 -3.82
CA GLY A 85 4.09 10.05 -4.17
C GLY A 85 4.11 11.03 -5.35
N VAL A 86 3.32 10.77 -6.39
CA VAL A 86 3.16 11.68 -7.54
C VAL A 86 2.55 13.02 -7.08
N SER A 87 1.47 12.99 -6.31
CA SER A 87 0.84 14.21 -5.79
C SER A 87 1.82 15.02 -4.92
N ALA A 88 2.57 14.36 -4.03
CA ALA A 88 3.56 15.04 -3.20
C ALA A 88 4.63 15.74 -4.03
N ALA A 89 5.14 15.09 -5.09
CA ALA A 89 6.13 15.69 -5.99
C ALA A 89 5.57 16.91 -6.74
N VAL A 90 4.30 16.86 -7.16
CA VAL A 90 3.64 18.00 -7.82
C VAL A 90 3.49 19.18 -6.85
N TYR A 91 3.07 18.93 -5.61
CA TYR A 91 2.92 19.98 -4.60
C TYR A 91 4.26 20.58 -4.18
N GLU A 92 5.31 19.77 -4.01
CA GLU A 92 6.67 20.26 -3.72
C GLU A 92 7.20 21.14 -4.86
N ALA A 93 7.02 20.74 -6.12
CA ALA A 93 7.44 21.54 -7.26
C ALA A 93 6.69 22.89 -7.35
N ALA A 94 5.39 22.90 -7.03
CA ALA A 94 4.60 24.12 -7.00
C ALA A 94 5.04 25.07 -5.87
N ASP A 95 5.35 24.53 -4.69
CA ASP A 95 5.86 25.28 -3.54
C ASP A 95 7.23 25.91 -3.86
N GLN A 96 8.14 25.14 -4.46
CA GLN A 96 9.45 25.65 -4.89
C GLN A 96 9.34 26.72 -5.97
N ALA A 97 8.44 26.55 -6.94
CA ALA A 97 8.20 27.53 -8.00
C ALA A 97 7.59 28.84 -7.46
N GLY A 98 6.70 28.76 -6.47
CA GLY A 98 6.13 29.93 -5.78
C GLY A 98 7.11 30.63 -4.81
N THR A 99 8.17 29.93 -4.39
CA THR A 99 9.20 30.44 -3.46
C THR A 99 10.40 31.08 -4.17
N LEU A 100 10.51 30.99 -5.50
CA LEU A 100 11.51 31.75 -6.26
C LEU A 100 11.27 33.26 -6.08
N PRO A 101 12.32 34.06 -5.79
CA PRO A 101 12.16 35.48 -5.49
C PRO A 101 11.51 36.19 -6.68
N SER A 102 10.46 36.95 -6.40
CA SER A 102 10.01 38.03 -7.27
C SER A 102 11.25 38.86 -7.59
N SER A 103 11.69 38.86 -8.85
CA SER A 103 12.84 39.65 -9.30
C SER A 103 12.73 41.07 -8.73
N PRO A 104 13.82 41.65 -8.19
CA PRO A 104 13.77 43.01 -7.68
C PRO A 104 13.47 43.92 -8.88
N SER A 105 12.30 44.57 -8.86
CA SER A 105 12.09 45.78 -9.65
C SER A 105 12.99 46.85 -9.05
N GLY A 106 14.21 46.94 -9.56
CA GLY A 106 15.20 47.91 -9.20
C GLY A 106 15.58 48.76 -10.41
N VAL A 107 15.07 50.01 -10.36
CA VAL A 107 15.47 51.23 -11.07
C VAL A 107 15.04 51.37 -12.53
#